data_AF-A0A918EZH0-F1
#
_entry.id   AF-A0A918EZH0-F1
#
_cell.length_a   1.000
_cell.length_b   1.000
_cell.length_c   1.000
_cell.angle_alpha   90.00
_cell.angle_beta   90.00
_cell.angle_gamma   90.00
#
_symmetry.space_group_name_H-M   'P 1'
#
loop_
_entity.id
_entity.type
_entity.pdbx_description
1 polymer ?
#
loop_
_entity_poly.entity_id
_entity_poly.type
_entity_poly.pdbx_seq_one_letter_code
_entity_poly.pdbx_strand_id
1 'polypeptide(L)' 'MGERVERVDEHDEVLAVVGRDDAVRHGWLHRIATVVCRDTAGRYLVHRRPDGAARFPGSCDINFHCTPRQPGGEANP' A
#
# COMPACT_ATOMS: atom_id res chain seq x y z
N MET A 1 -10.57 12.08 -6.34
CA MET A 1 -9.47 11.45 -7.09
C MET A 1 -8.78 10.50 -6.14
N GLY A 2 -8.95 9.19 -6.33
CA GLY A 2 -8.46 8.16 -5.41
C GLY A 2 -6.95 7.92 -5.53
N GLU A 3 -6.40 7.17 -4.59
CA GLU A 3 -5.02 6.70 -4.63
C GLU A 3 -4.78 5.80 -5.84
N ARG A 4 -3.69 6.02 -6.58
CA ARG A 4 -3.29 5.19 -7.72
C ARG A 4 -2.22 4.19 -7.31
N VAL A 5 -2.31 2.97 -7.85
CA VAL A 5 -1.38 1.86 -7.55
C VAL A 5 -0.96 1.16 -8.83
N GLU A 6 0.24 0.60 -8.83
CA GLU A 6 0.70 -0.30 -9.88
C GLU A 6 0.00 -1.64 -9.73
N ARG A 7 -0.82 -2.02 -10.72
CA ARG A 7 -1.28 -3.40 -10.88
C ARG A 7 -0.12 -4.21 -11.44
N VAL A 8 0.18 -5.31 -10.79
CA VAL A 8 1.26 -6.21 -11.16
C VAL A 8 0.75 -7.62 -11.44
N ASP A 9 1.58 -8.44 -12.06
CA ASP A 9 1.38 -9.89 -12.09
C ASP A 9 2.04 -10.59 -10.88
N GLU A 10 2.11 -11.91 -10.92
CA GLU A 10 2.70 -12.74 -9.87
C GLU A 10 4.24 -12.66 -9.79
N HIS A 11 4.88 -12.08 -10.81
CA HIS A 11 6.32 -11.83 -10.85
C HIS A 11 6.66 -10.39 -10.48
N ASP A 12 5.68 -9.62 -10.00
CA ASP A 12 5.79 -8.19 -9.68
C ASP A 12 6.08 -7.32 -10.92
N GLU A 13 5.75 -7.78 -12.13
CA GLU A 13 5.88 -6.97 -13.34
C GLU A 13 4.67 -6.04 -13.50
N VAL A 14 4.92 -4.76 -13.82
CA VAL A 14 3.86 -3.74 -13.91
C VAL A 14 3.01 -3.94 -15.16
N LEU A 15 1.72 -4.20 -14.96
CA LEU A 15 0.73 -4.34 -16.03
C LEU A 15 0.04 -3.02 -16.36
N ALA A 16 -0.28 -2.21 -15.34
CA ALA A 16 -0.97 -0.92 -15.48
C ALA A 16 -0.92 -0.10 -14.18
N VAL A 17 -1.30 1.18 -14.24
CA VAL A 17 -1.57 2.01 -13.05
C VAL A 17 -3.08 2.24 -12.90
N VAL A 18 -3.68 1.71 -11.85
CA VAL A 18 -5.14 1.70 -11.61
C VAL A 18 -5.51 2.44 -10.32
N GLY A 19 -6.80 2.69 -10.09
CA GLY A 19 -7.27 3.13 -8.77
C GLY A 19 -7.13 2.01 -7.74
N ARG A 20 -6.73 2.34 -6.51
CA ARG A 20 -6.61 1.36 -5.42
C ARG A 20 -7.93 0.66 -5.13
N ASP A 21 -9.03 1.40 -5.14
CA ASP A 21 -10.37 0.84 -4.90
C ASP A 21 -10.74 -0.19 -5.98
N ASP A 22 -10.35 0.05 -7.24
CA ASP A 22 -10.56 -0.90 -8.34
C ASP A 22 -9.70 -2.15 -8.15
N ALA A 23 -8.43 -2.00 -7.77
CA ALA A 23 -7.57 -3.13 -7.49
C ALA A 23 -8.12 -3.99 -6.34
N VAL A 24 -8.62 -3.36 -5.27
CA VAL A 24 -9.26 -4.09 -4.16
C VAL A 24 -10.55 -4.76 -4.60
N ARG A 25 -11.42 -4.05 -5.32
CA ARG A 25 -12.73 -4.56 -5.77
C ARG A 25 -12.60 -5.75 -6.71
N HIS A 26 -11.63 -5.73 -7.62
CA HIS A 26 -11.41 -6.80 -8.60
C HIS A 26 -10.41 -7.87 -8.12
N GLY A 27 -9.84 -7.72 -6.91
CA GLY A 27 -8.85 -8.66 -6.38
C GLY A 27 -7.53 -8.67 -7.17
N TRP A 28 -7.18 -7.57 -7.83
CA TRP A 28 -5.93 -7.49 -8.59
C TRP A 28 -4.72 -7.35 -7.66
N LEU A 29 -3.66 -8.08 -8.01
CA LEU A 29 -2.35 -7.89 -7.40
C LEU A 29 -1.89 -6.46 -7.70
N HIS A 30 -1.43 -5.77 -6.66
CA HIS A 30 -0.89 -4.43 -6.77
C HIS A 30 0.32 -4.29 -5.86
N ARG A 31 1.30 -3.53 -6.33
CA ARG A 31 2.54 -3.30 -5.59
C ARG A 31 2.27 -2.40 -4.39
N ILE A 32 2.87 -2.76 -3.27
CA ILE A 32 2.92 -1.97 -2.04
C ILE A 32 4.37 -1.85 -1.59
N ALA A 33 4.67 -0.80 -0.83
CA ALA A 33 5.90 -0.70 -0.08
C ALA A 33 5.56 -0.58 1.41
N THR A 34 6.40 -1.16 2.27
CA THR A 34 6.22 -1.11 3.72
C THR A 34 7.52 -0.71 4.39
N VAL A 35 7.44 0.16 5.38
CA VAL A 35 8.58 0.53 6.23
C VAL A 35 8.41 -0.11 7.60
N VAL A 36 9.48 -0.71 8.12
CA VAL A 36 9.58 -1.17 9.51
C VAL A 36 10.59 -0.29 10.23
N CYS A 37 10.14 0.39 11.27
CA CYS A 37 11.00 1.27 12.07
C CYS A 37 11.48 0.55 13.32
N ARG A 38 12.79 0.63 13.58
CA ARG A 38 13.44 0.06 14.76
C ARG A 38 14.31 1.11 15.42
N ASP A 39 14.28 1.19 16.75
CA ASP A 39 15.19 2.07 17.49
C ASP A 39 16.58 1.43 17.71
N THR A 40 17.53 2.20 18.25
CA THR A 40 18.90 1.74 18.51
C THR A 40 18.99 0.65 19.58
N ALA A 41 17.99 0.53 20.44
CA ALA A 41 17.85 -0.56 21.41
C ALA A 41 17.23 -1.83 20.80
N GLY A 42 16.82 -1.77 19.53
CA GLY A 42 16.30 -2.89 18.79
C GLY A 42 14.79 -3.14 18.98
N ARG A 43 14.02 -2.17 19.47
CA ARG A 43 12.56 -2.25 19.61
C ARG A 43 11.88 -1.77 18.33
N TYR A 44 10.74 -2.37 18.00
CA TYR A 44 9.97 -2.01 16.81
C TYR A 44 8.90 -0.97 17.13
N LEU A 45 8.69 -0.03 16.19
CA LEU A 45 7.53 0.84 16.25
C LEU A 45 6.28 0.05 15.83
N VAL A 46 5.29 0.01 16.73
CA VAL A 46 3.99 -0.62 16.51
C VAL A 46 2.93 0.48 16.52
N HIS A 47 2.00 0.45 15.57
CA HIS A 47 0.82 1.31 15.59
C HIS A 47 -0.47 0.49 15.62
N ARG A 48 -1.52 1.04 16.23
CA ARG A 48 -2.86 0.46 16.16
C ARG A 48 -3.58 1.08 14.97
N ARG A 49 -4.07 0.25 14.07
CA ARG A 49 -4.86 0.71 12.92
C ARG A 49 -6.17 1.34 13.42
N PRO A 50 -6.64 2.43 12.78
CA PRO A 50 -7.94 3.00 13.09
C PRO A 50 -9.07 1.96 12.98
N ASP A 51 -10.08 2.06 13.83
CA ASP A 51 -11.23 1.14 13.82
C ASP A 51 -12.06 1.26 12.52
N GLY A 52 -11.97 2.38 11.81
CA GLY A 52 -12.59 2.59 10.49
C GLY A 52 -11.74 2.16 9.29
N ALA A 53 -10.58 1.52 9.50
CA ALA A 53 -9.71 1.13 8.39
C ALA A 53 -10.35 0.03 7.52
N ALA A 54 -10.26 0.19 6.19
CA ALA A 54 -10.84 -0.77 5.22
C ALA A 54 -10.28 -2.20 5.34
N ARG A 55 -9.08 -2.36 5.92
CA ARG A 55 -8.46 -3.66 6.20
C ARG A 55 -7.90 -3.66 7.62
N PHE A 56 -8.16 -4.76 8.34
CA PHE A 56 -7.66 -5.03 9.69
C PHE A 56 -7.93 -3.88 10.69
N PRO A 57 -9.19 -3.50 10.90
CA PRO A 57 -9.53 -2.44 11.85
C PRO A 57 -9.12 -2.83 13.28
N GLY A 58 -8.54 -1.87 14.01
CA GLY A 58 -8.18 -2.04 15.43
C GLY A 58 -6.98 -2.96 15.71
N SER A 59 -6.36 -3.57 14.69
CA SER A 59 -5.21 -4.45 14.85
C SER A 59 -3.91 -3.66 15.09
N CYS A 60 -2.96 -4.27 15.80
CA CYS A 60 -1.59 -3.76 15.88
C CYS A 60 -0.78 -4.19 14.64
N ASP A 61 -0.05 -3.27 14.04
CA ASP A 61 0.79 -3.50 12.87
C ASP A 61 2.18 -2.86 13.08
N ILE A 62 3.22 -3.54 12.61
CA ILE A 62 4.60 -3.03 12.60
C ILE A 62 4.94 -2.34 11.28
N ASN A 63 4.15 -2.58 10.24
CA ASN A 63 4.37 -2.05 8.91
C ASN A 63 3.67 -0.71 8.73
N PHE A 64 4.41 0.25 8.22
CA PHE A 64 3.89 1.49 7.68
C PHE A 64 3.72 1.32 6.18
N HIS A 65 2.49 1.04 5.75
CA HIS A 65 2.15 0.79 4.35
C HIS A 65 2.13 2.10 3.56
N CYS A 66 2.75 2.11 2.39
CA CYS A 66 2.65 3.16 1.40
C CYS A 66 2.42 2.56 0.01
N THR A 67 1.74 3.30 -0.86
CA THR A 67 1.66 2.95 -2.28
C THR A 67 2.80 3.66 -3.02
N PRO A 68 3.71 2.93 -3.66
CA PRO A 68 4.73 3.55 -4.49
C PRO A 68 4.04 4.33 -5.61
N ARG A 69 4.31 5.63 -5.68
CA ARG A 69 3.84 6.48 -6.78
C ARG A 69 4.92 6.51 -7.85
N GLN A 70 4.57 6.17 -9.09
CA GLN A 70 5.47 6.32 -10.25
C GLN A 70 5.95 7.78 -10.35
N PRO A 71 7.27 8.04 -10.35
CA PRO A 71 7.80 9.34 -10.73
C PRO A 71 7.56 9.54 -12.23
N GLY A 72 6.76 10.54 -12.62
CA GLY A 72 6.47 10.84 -14.03
C GLY A 72 5.13 10.32 -14.56
N GLY A 73 4.28 9.72 -13.73
CA GLY A 73 2.89 9.46 -14.11
C GLY A 73 2.11 10.77 -14.22
N GLU A 74 2.13 11.39 -15.39
CA GLU A 74 1.15 12.42 -15.75
C GLU A 74 -0.23 11.85 -15.41
N ALA A 75 -0.99 12.62 -14.64
CA ALA A 75 -2.41 12.39 -14.51
C ALA A 75 -2.99 12.60 -15.91
N ASN A 76 -3.11 11.52 -16.69
CA ASN A 76 -3.88 11.56 -17.92
C ASN A 76 -5.29 12.03 -17.53
N PRO A 77 -5.79 13.14 -18.09
CA PRO A 77 -7.04 13.77 -17.68
C PRO A 77 -8.25 12.85 -17.79
#